data_AF-A0A950P5I7-F1
#
_entry.id   AF-A0A950P5I7-F1
#
_cell.length_a   1.000
_cell.length_b   1.000
_cell.length_c   1.000
_cell.angle_alpha   90.00
_cell.angle_beta   90.00
_cell.angle_gamma   90.00
#
_symmetry.space_group_name_H-M   'P 1'
#
loop_
_entity.id
_entity.type
_entity.pdbx_description
1 polymer ?
#
loop_
_entity_poly.entity_id
_entity_poly.type
_entity_poly.pdbx_seq_one_letter_code
_entity_poly.pdbx_strand_id
1 'polypeptide(L)'
;SVAAYATAPALLFVACLMARGFAELNWDDVTEYAPAVVTALAMPLTFSIANGIAFGFIAYAAVKLLSGRFVETSPSMLVLAALFVVKYAFF
;
A
#
# COMPACT_ATOMS: atom_id res chain seq x y z
N SER A 1 -4.12 -2.97 33.42
CA SER A 1 -3.45 -2.81 32.12
C SER A 1 -2.41 -3.90 32.00
N VAL A 2 -2.31 -4.57 30.86
CA VAL A 2 -1.19 -5.49 30.61
C VAL A 2 0.08 -4.65 30.42
N ALA A 3 1.22 -5.10 30.91
CA ALA A 3 2.44 -4.33 30.78
C ALA A 3 2.93 -4.31 29.32
N ALA A 4 3.48 -3.19 28.86
CA ALA A 4 3.96 -3.02 27.48
C ALA A 4 5.03 -4.05 27.08
N TYR A 5 5.83 -4.53 28.03
CA TYR A 5 6.80 -5.60 27.79
C TYR A 5 6.15 -6.95 27.46
N ALA A 6 4.90 -7.18 27.88
CA ALA A 6 4.15 -8.41 27.61
C ALA A 6 3.46 -8.38 26.23
N THR A 7 3.10 -7.20 25.71
CA THR A 7 2.49 -7.07 24.37
C THR A 7 3.50 -6.91 23.25
N ALA A 8 4.70 -6.40 23.53
CA ALA A 8 5.78 -6.25 22.55
C ALA A 8 6.08 -7.54 21.74
N PRO A 9 6.28 -8.73 22.34
CA PRO A 9 6.54 -9.95 21.58
C PRO A 9 5.35 -10.37 20.71
N ALA A 10 4.11 -10.17 21.19
CA ALA A 10 2.91 -10.48 20.42
C ALA A 10 2.79 -9.57 19.18
N LEU A 11 3.05 -8.26 19.33
CA LEU A 11 3.04 -7.31 18.21
C LEU A 11 4.14 -7.61 17.19
N LEU A 12 5.33 -8.00 17.64
CA LEU A 12 6.42 -8.39 16.74
C LEU A 12 6.08 -9.65 15.94
N PHE A 13 5.47 -10.65 16.59
CA PHE A 13 5.02 -11.85 15.91
C PHE A 13 3.93 -11.55 14.87
N VAL A 14 2.94 -10.72 15.22
CA VAL A 14 1.89 -10.28 14.28
C VAL A 14 2.49 -9.49 13.10
N ALA A 15 3.46 -8.62 13.35
CA ALA A 15 4.15 -7.89 12.28
C ALA A 15 4.85 -8.85 11.30
N CYS A 16 5.54 -9.88 11.81
CA CYS A 16 6.14 -10.93 10.97
C CYS A 16 5.08 -11.69 10.15
N LEU A 17 3.93 -11.99 10.74
CA LEU A 17 2.82 -12.64 10.05
C LEU A 17 2.24 -11.75 8.92
N MET A 18 2.05 -10.46 9.17
CA MET A 18 1.54 -9.52 8.16
C MET A 18 2.54 -9.34 7.01
N ALA A 19 3.85 -9.34 7.32
CA ALA A 19 4.90 -9.26 6.31
C ALA A 19 4.92 -10.47 5.35
N ARG A 20 4.33 -11.62 5.73
CA ARG A 20 4.20 -12.76 4.83
C ARG A 20 3.39 -12.43 3.57
N GLY A 21 2.46 -11.47 3.62
CA GLY A 21 1.69 -11.04 2.45
C GLY A 21 2.56 -10.57 1.28
N PHE A 22 3.78 -10.08 1.53
CA PHE A 22 4.72 -9.73 0.46
C PHE A 22 5.17 -10.94 -0.37
N ALA A 23 5.14 -12.14 0.19
CA ALA A 23 5.50 -13.36 -0.53
C ALA A 23 4.44 -13.76 -1.57
N GLU A 24 3.20 -13.26 -1.45
CA GLU A 24 2.11 -13.53 -2.39
C GLU A 24 2.06 -12.53 -3.55
N LEU A 25 2.90 -11.49 -3.52
CA LEU A 25 3.02 -10.54 -4.63
C LEU A 25 3.64 -11.22 -5.86
N ASN A 26 3.19 -10.81 -7.04
CA ASN A 26 3.82 -11.22 -8.29
C ASN A 26 5.12 -10.43 -8.52
N TRP A 27 6.25 -11.01 -8.12
CA TRP A 27 7.57 -10.41 -8.24
C TRP A 27 8.12 -10.34 -9.67
N ASP A 28 7.53 -11.08 -10.61
CA ASP A 28 7.91 -11.04 -12.03
C ASP A 28 7.28 -9.84 -12.76
N ASP A 29 6.26 -9.21 -12.16
CA ASP A 29 5.57 -8.06 -12.73
C ASP A 29 5.89 -6.76 -11.97
N VAL A 30 6.71 -5.91 -12.60
CA VAL A 30 7.06 -4.58 -12.07
C VAL A 30 5.85 -3.69 -11.80
N THR A 31 4.75 -3.91 -12.51
CA THR A 31 3.52 -3.14 -12.32
C THR A 31 2.74 -3.55 -11.08
N GLU A 32 3.10 -4.68 -10.46
CA GLU A 32 2.52 -5.19 -9.22
C GLU A 32 3.45 -4.94 -8.03
N TYR A 33 4.69 -5.44 -8.08
CA TYR A 33 5.58 -5.37 -6.91
C TYR A 33 6.08 -3.95 -6.63
N ALA A 34 6.37 -3.14 -7.65
CA ALA A 34 6.93 -1.79 -7.43
C ALA A 34 5.95 -0.89 -6.66
N PRO A 35 4.67 -0.74 -7.07
CA PRO A 35 3.72 0.05 -6.29
C PRO A 35 3.44 -0.55 -4.90
N ALA A 36 3.43 -1.89 -4.75
CA ALA A 36 3.27 -2.53 -3.45
C ALA A 36 4.40 -2.20 -2.48
N VAL A 37 5.66 -2.22 -2.94
CA VAL A 37 6.84 -1.84 -2.15
C VAL A 37 6.80 -0.35 -1.79
N VAL A 38 6.43 0.52 -2.73
CA VAL A 38 6.26 1.96 -2.46
C VAL A 38 5.20 2.18 -1.37
N THR A 39 4.07 1.47 -1.45
CA THR A 39 2.99 1.54 -0.45
C THR A 39 3.49 1.13 0.94
N ALA A 40 4.23 0.02 1.01
CA ALA A 40 4.78 -0.51 2.25
C ALA A 40 5.75 0.46 2.94
N LEU A 41 6.55 1.18 2.14
CA LEU A 41 7.49 2.19 2.64
C LEU A 41 6.78 3.51 2.98
N ALA A 42 5.76 3.90 2.22
CA ALA A 42 5.02 5.13 2.44
C ALA A 42 4.29 5.12 3.78
N MET A 43 3.74 3.99 4.23
CA MET A 43 3.03 3.90 5.52
C MET A 43 3.87 4.34 6.74
N PRO A 44 5.06 3.75 7.01
CA PRO A 44 5.89 4.19 8.12
C PRO A 44 6.49 5.57 7.89
N LEU A 45 6.86 5.93 6.65
CA LEU A 45 7.45 7.23 6.34
C LEU A 45 6.48 8.40 6.53
N THR A 46 5.18 8.17 6.30
CA THR A 46 4.13 9.18 6.51
C THR A 46 3.55 9.16 7.92
N PHE A 47 4.01 8.24 8.79
CA PHE A 47 3.47 7.99 10.13
C PHE A 47 1.93 7.82 10.13
N SER A 48 1.36 7.42 8.99
CA SER A 48 -0.08 7.34 8.76
C SER A 48 -0.38 6.23 7.78
N ILE A 49 -0.99 5.16 8.28
CA ILE A 49 -1.43 4.02 7.47
C ILE A 49 -2.38 4.51 6.37
N ALA A 50 -3.28 5.44 6.69
CA ALA A 50 -4.24 5.99 5.73
C ALA A 50 -3.54 6.73 4.58
N ASN A 51 -2.54 7.57 4.88
CA ASN A 51 -1.79 8.28 3.84
C ASN A 51 -0.93 7.32 3.01
N GLY A 52 -0.30 6.33 3.65
CA GLY A 52 0.46 5.31 2.92
C GLY A 52 -0.40 4.48 1.97
N ILE A 53 -1.59 4.06 2.39
CA ILE A 53 -2.54 3.34 1.53
C ILE A 53 -3.02 4.23 0.37
N ALA A 54 -3.37 5.49 0.66
CA ALA A 54 -3.78 6.44 -0.37
C ALA A 54 -2.69 6.62 -1.44
N PHE A 55 -1.44 6.82 -1.00
CA PHE A 55 -0.30 6.92 -1.90
C PHE A 55 -0.08 5.63 -2.69
N GLY A 56 -0.32 4.48 -2.06
CA GLY A 56 -0.24 3.17 -2.69
C GLY A 56 -1.25 2.97 -3.82
N PHE A 57 -2.51 3.37 -3.62
CA PHE A 57 -3.51 3.32 -4.68
C PHE A 57 -3.18 4.24 -5.85
N ILE A 58 -2.68 5.45 -5.56
CA ILE A 58 -2.23 6.38 -6.58
C ILE A 58 -1.04 5.79 -7.36
N ALA A 59 -0.04 5.25 -6.66
CA ALA A 59 1.13 4.64 -7.28
C ALA A 59 0.76 3.44 -8.15
N TYR A 60 -0.11 2.55 -7.65
CA TYR A 60 -0.57 1.39 -8.40
C TYR A 60 -1.31 1.81 -9.68
N ALA A 61 -2.28 2.72 -9.55
CA ALA A 61 -3.01 3.24 -10.70
C ALA A 61 -2.05 3.91 -11.69
N ALA A 62 -1.16 4.80 -11.24
CA ALA A 62 -0.19 5.48 -12.09
C ALA A 62 0.72 4.50 -12.84
N VAL A 63 1.27 3.49 -12.16
CA VAL A 63 2.17 2.51 -12.78
C VAL A 63 1.43 1.66 -13.81
N LYS A 64 0.21 1.18 -13.53
CA LYS A 64 -0.61 0.42 -14.49
C LYS A 64 -1.03 1.27 -15.70
N LEU A 65 -1.41 2.53 -15.48
CA LEU A 65 -1.74 3.49 -16.53
C LEU A 65 -0.55 3.75 -17.46
N LEU A 66 0.63 4.04 -16.89
CA LEU A 66 1.85 4.32 -17.66
C LEU A 66 2.37 3.09 -18.40
N SER A 67 2.10 1.89 -17.89
CA SER A 67 2.51 0.62 -18.51
C SER A 67 1.53 0.12 -19.59
N GLY A 68 0.46 0.87 -19.87
CA GLY A 68 -0.53 0.50 -20.88
C GLY A 68 -1.52 -0.59 -20.44
N ARG A 69 -1.50 -1.01 -19.18
CA ARG A 69 -2.28 -2.14 -18.64
C ARG A 69 -3.56 -1.70 -17.95
N PHE A 70 -4.33 -0.87 -18.64
CA PHE A 70 -5.58 -0.28 -18.12
C PHE A 70 -6.63 -1.33 -17.73
N VAL A 71 -6.66 -2.46 -18.44
CA VAL A 71 -7.67 -3.51 -18.27
C VAL A 71 -7.46 -4.33 -16.99
N GLU A 72 -6.23 -4.42 -16.49
CA GLU A 72 -5.91 -5.13 -15.24
C GLU A 72 -6.32 -4.33 -14.00
N THR A 73 -6.59 -3.03 -14.16
CA THR A 73 -6.97 -2.16 -13.04
C THR A 73 -8.49 -2.20 -12.84
N SER A 74 -8.94 -2.67 -11.67
CA SER A 74 -10.37 -2.60 -11.31
C SER A 74 -10.86 -1.14 -11.34
N PRO A 75 -12.07 -0.87 -11.88
CA PRO A 75 -12.66 0.48 -11.88
C PRO A 75 -12.72 1.11 -10.48
N SER A 76 -12.93 0.30 -9.43
CA SER A 76 -12.95 0.79 -8.05
C SER A 76 -11.60 1.35 -7.59
N MET A 77 -10.49 0.71 -7.98
CA MET A 77 -9.13 1.16 -7.69
C MET A 77 -8.85 2.52 -8.32
N LEU A 78 -9.31 2.71 -9.56
CA LEU A 78 -9.12 3.95 -10.32
C LEU A 78 -9.92 5.11 -9.71
N VAL A 79 -11.19 4.85 -9.35
CA VAL A 79 -12.03 5.83 -8.66
C VAL A 79 -11.40 6.25 -7.33
N LEU A 80 -10.91 5.29 -6.55
CA LEU A 80 -10.32 5.56 -5.24
C LEU A 80 -9.01 6.34 -5.36
N ALA A 81 -8.15 5.97 -6.32
CA ALA A 81 -6.94 6.70 -6.64
C ALA A 81 -7.26 8.15 -7.06
N ALA A 82 -8.24 8.35 -7.95
CA ALA A 82 -8.66 9.68 -8.39
C ALA A 82 -9.20 10.52 -7.22
N LEU A 83 -10.00 9.95 -6.32
CA LEU A 83 -10.50 10.63 -5.13
C LEU A 83 -9.35 11.07 -4.21
N PHE A 84 -8.34 10.22 -4.00
CA PHE A 84 -7.16 10.58 -3.20
C PHE A 84 -6.30 11.65 -3.87
N VAL A 85 -6.14 11.62 -5.19
CA VAL A 85 -5.45 12.70 -5.93
C VAL A 85 -6.20 14.01 -5.74
N VAL A 86 -7.52 14.03 -5.92
CA VAL A 86 -8.34 15.23 -5.71
C VAL A 86 -8.20 15.73 -4.27
N LYS A 87 -8.26 14.82 -3.29
CA LYS A 87 -8.05 15.19 -1.88
C LYS A 87 -6.72 15.92 -1.70
N TYR A 88 -5.59 15.33 -2.10
CA TYR A 88 -4.28 15.95 -1.87
C TYR A 88 -3.99 17.18 -2.74
N ALA A 89 -4.65 17.31 -3.90
CA ALA A 89 -4.46 18.46 -4.78
C ALA A 89 -5.27 19.70 -4.35
N PHE A 90 -6.44 19.50 -3.73
CA PHE A 90 -7.39 20.59 -3.43
C PHE A 90 -7.64 20.83 -1.93
N PHE A 91 -7.30 19.88 -1.05
CA PHE A 91 -7.52 19.95 0.40
C PHE A 91 -6.23 19.64 1.17
#